data_AF-A0A6J3MF34-F1
#
_entry.id   AF-A0A6J3MF34-F1
#
_cell.length_a   1.000
_cell.length_b   1.000
_cell.length_c   1.000
_cell.angle_alpha   90.00
_cell.angle_beta   90.00
_cell.angle_gamma   90.00
#
_symmetry.space_group_name_H-M   'P 1'
#
loop_
_entity.id
_entity.type
_entity.pdbx_description
1 polymer ?
#
loop_
_entity_poly.entity_id
_entity_poly.type
_entity_poly.pdbx_seq_one_letter_code
_entity_poly.pdbx_strand_id
1 'polypeptide(L)'
;MGLHNVLVADENHAKMNAVIDRELCASAPFLAAYDCIDALFRMGAPNGHGPGYPRADELRTAFWSAIPKWQTHQQSDAAKNFIEWFHFARKMKPEYCSRQLPKSEKMEFWGENIRVVEAMLANYGAE
;
A
#
# COMPACT_ATOMS: atom_id res chain seq x y z
N MET A 1 5.62 3.44 9.80
CA MET A 1 6.88 3.14 10.53
C MET A 1 6.55 2.21 11.69
N GLY A 2 7.00 0.96 11.66
CA GLY A 2 6.89 0.04 12.80
C GLY A 2 8.06 0.17 13.77
N LEU A 3 7.95 -0.43 14.97
CA LEU A 3 9.00 -0.39 16.00
C LEU A 3 10.34 -1.02 15.57
N HIS A 4 10.30 -1.93 14.59
CA HIS A 4 11.52 -2.55 14.01
C HIS A 4 12.44 -1.55 13.29
N ASN A 5 11.95 -0.33 13.00
CA ASN A 5 12.74 0.73 12.36
C ASN A 5 13.33 1.74 13.36
N VAL A 6 13.23 1.46 14.67
CA VAL A 6 13.72 2.34 15.74
C VAL A 6 14.88 1.67 16.47
N LEU A 7 16.08 2.25 16.36
CA LEU A 7 17.25 1.84 17.12
C LEU A 7 17.29 2.59 18.44
N VAL A 8 17.38 1.86 19.54
CA VAL A 8 17.49 2.39 20.91
C VAL A 8 18.91 2.22 21.45
N ALA A 9 19.24 2.95 22.51
CA ALA A 9 20.53 2.85 23.19
C ALA A 9 20.63 1.56 24.00
N ASP A 10 21.72 0.82 23.81
CA ASP A 10 21.99 -0.46 24.48
C ASP A 10 21.93 -0.34 26.01
N GLU A 11 22.44 0.76 26.56
CA GLU A 11 22.47 1.00 28.00
C GLU A 11 21.16 1.58 28.57
N ASN A 12 20.28 2.12 27.72
CA ASN A 12 19.00 2.68 28.13
C ASN A 12 17.99 2.65 26.98
N HIS A 13 17.16 1.61 26.95
CA HIS A 13 16.16 1.40 25.90
C HIS A 13 15.05 2.48 25.86
N ALA A 14 14.96 3.37 26.86
CA ALA A 14 14.09 4.56 26.78
C ALA A 14 14.68 5.68 25.91
N LYS A 15 15.97 5.59 25.56
CA LYS A 15 16.67 6.56 24.72
C LYS A 15 16.77 6.03 23.29
N MET A 16 16.16 6.76 22.36
CA MET A 16 16.24 6.47 20.92
C MET A 16 17.57 6.99 20.35
N ASN A 17 18.31 6.13 19.66
CA ASN A 17 19.57 6.47 18.98
C ASN A 17 19.33 6.93 17.55
N ALA A 18 18.51 6.20 16.80
CA ALA A 18 18.23 6.50 15.40
C ALA A 18 16.90 5.89 14.94
N VAL A 19 16.30 6.51 13.92
CA VAL A 19 15.21 5.92 13.14
C VAL A 19 15.78 5.61 11.77
N ILE A 20 15.83 4.32 11.44
CA ILE A 20 16.34 3.78 10.18
C ILE A 20 15.21 3.56 9.19
N ASP A 21 15.53 3.07 7.99
CA ASP A 21 14.53 2.72 6.97
C ASP A 21 13.65 3.93 6.58
N ARG A 22 14.33 5.06 6.31
CA ARG A 22 13.73 6.35 5.94
C ARG A 22 13.40 6.47 4.45
N GLU A 23 13.66 5.43 3.67
CA GLU A 23 13.41 5.38 2.22
C GLU A 23 11.94 5.68 1.87
N LEU A 24 11.03 5.43 2.81
CA LEU A 24 9.61 5.78 2.67
C LEU A 24 9.18 7.07 3.39
N CYS A 25 10.02 7.65 4.25
CA CYS A 25 9.70 8.87 5.00
C CYS A 25 9.69 10.14 4.13
N ALA A 26 10.54 10.19 3.10
CA ALA A 26 10.59 11.31 2.16
C ALA A 26 9.65 11.11 0.96
N SER A 27 9.22 9.88 0.66
CA SER A 27 8.54 9.56 -0.60
C SER A 27 7.04 9.72 -0.58
N ALA A 28 6.37 9.79 0.59
CA ALA A 28 5.12 10.52 0.79
C ALA A 28 4.39 10.14 2.10
N PRO A 29 4.29 11.04 3.08
CA PRO A 29 3.28 10.89 4.13
C PRO A 29 1.84 10.77 3.57
N PHE A 30 1.59 11.28 2.35
CA PHE A 30 0.28 11.19 1.70
C PHE A 30 -0.02 9.81 1.10
N LEU A 31 0.99 9.02 0.71
CA LEU A 31 0.76 7.72 0.07
C LEU A 31 0.34 6.65 1.08
N ALA A 32 0.90 6.72 2.30
CA ALA A 32 0.40 5.96 3.43
C ALA A 32 -1.02 6.40 3.86
N ALA A 33 -1.38 7.67 3.62
CA ALA A 33 -2.72 8.20 3.85
C ALA A 33 -3.67 8.07 2.65
N TYR A 34 -3.18 7.56 1.51
CA TYR A 34 -3.94 7.49 0.25
C TYR A 34 -5.19 6.65 0.44
N ASP A 35 -5.10 5.56 1.21
CA ASP A 35 -6.26 4.72 1.51
C ASP A 35 -7.31 5.45 2.35
N CYS A 36 -6.89 6.20 3.37
CA CYS A 36 -7.81 6.99 4.17
C CYS A 36 -8.49 8.09 3.34
N ILE A 37 -7.75 8.68 2.40
CA ILE A 37 -8.26 9.73 1.50
C ILE A 37 -9.15 9.13 0.42
N ASP A 38 -8.77 8.02 -0.22
CA ASP A 38 -9.57 7.37 -1.26
C ASP A 38 -10.89 6.80 -0.70
N ALA A 39 -10.89 6.37 0.56
CA ALA A 39 -12.10 5.99 1.27
C ALA A 39 -13.12 7.14 1.39
N LEU A 40 -12.68 8.42 1.40
CA LEU A 40 -13.60 9.58 1.44
C LEU A 40 -14.46 9.70 0.17
N PHE A 41 -14.07 9.04 -0.93
CA PHE A 41 -14.78 9.09 -2.21
C PHE A 41 -15.59 7.82 -2.50
N ARG A 42 -15.70 6.91 -1.53
CA ARG A 42 -16.36 5.61 -1.69
C ARG A 42 -17.45 5.38 -0.65
N MET A 43 -18.49 4.68 -1.07
CA MET A 43 -19.45 4.07 -0.15
C MET A 43 -18.75 3.03 0.73
N GLY A 44 -19.26 2.80 1.94
CA GLY A 44 -18.81 1.70 2.78
C GLY A 44 -19.12 0.34 2.16
N ALA A 45 -18.24 -0.65 2.36
CA ALA A 45 -18.45 -2.05 1.98
C ALA A 45 -17.77 -2.99 2.99
N PRO A 46 -18.16 -4.28 3.06
CA PRO A 46 -17.57 -5.23 4.00
C PRO A 46 -16.05 -5.41 3.88
N ASN A 47 -15.49 -5.14 2.69
CA ASN A 47 -14.05 -5.18 2.41
C ASN A 47 -13.36 -3.80 2.53
N GLY A 48 -14.07 -2.76 2.98
CA GLY A 48 -13.56 -1.39 3.03
C GLY A 48 -13.45 -0.67 1.67
N HIS A 49 -13.88 -1.31 0.57
CA HIS A 49 -13.76 -0.78 -0.79
C HIS A 49 -15.09 -0.80 -1.54
N GLY A 50 -16.05 0.01 -1.09
CA GLY A 50 -17.30 0.17 -1.80
C GLY A 50 -17.16 0.97 -3.10
N PRO A 51 -18.24 1.01 -3.89
CA PRO A 51 -18.29 1.81 -5.12
C PRO A 51 -18.11 3.30 -4.80
N GLY A 52 -17.54 4.04 -5.75
CA GLY A 52 -17.47 5.50 -5.64
C GLY A 52 -18.85 6.15 -5.58
N TYR A 53 -18.98 7.27 -4.88
CA TYR A 53 -20.19 8.11 -4.96
C TYR A 53 -20.41 8.61 -6.39
N PRO A 54 -21.65 9.00 -6.77
CA PRO A 54 -21.86 9.80 -7.97
C PRO A 54 -20.93 11.02 -7.94
N ARG A 55 -20.16 11.22 -9.02
CA ARG A 55 -19.15 12.29 -9.16
C ARG A 55 -17.91 12.15 -8.24
N ALA A 56 -17.64 10.96 -7.72
CA ALA A 56 -16.44 10.70 -6.92
C ALA A 56 -15.14 11.10 -7.65
N ASP A 57 -15.08 10.88 -8.96
CA ASP A 57 -13.90 11.23 -9.77
C ASP A 57 -13.69 12.75 -9.88
N GLU A 58 -14.78 13.53 -10.00
CA GLU A 58 -14.72 14.99 -9.98
C GLU A 58 -14.25 15.51 -8.61
N LEU A 59 -14.80 14.97 -7.53
CA LEU A 59 -14.42 15.33 -6.17
C LEU A 59 -12.96 14.95 -5.85
N ARG A 60 -12.53 13.76 -6.29
CA ARG A 60 -11.14 13.32 -6.17
C ARG A 60 -10.21 14.28 -6.90
N THR A 61 -10.55 14.63 -8.14
CA THR A 61 -9.78 15.59 -8.94
C THR A 61 -9.72 16.96 -8.27
N ALA A 62 -10.85 17.47 -7.76
CA ALA A 62 -10.91 18.75 -7.07
C ALA A 62 -10.09 18.76 -5.77
N PHE A 63 -10.17 17.69 -4.96
CA PHE A 63 -9.39 17.54 -3.73
C PHE A 63 -7.90 17.58 -3.99
N TRP A 64 -7.40 16.77 -4.93
CA TRP A 64 -5.97 16.75 -5.25
C TRP A 64 -5.50 18.07 -5.87
N SER A 65 -6.34 18.72 -6.68
CA SER A 65 -6.02 20.01 -7.30
C SER A 65 -6.01 21.18 -6.30
N ALA A 66 -6.72 21.07 -5.16
CA ALA A 66 -6.76 22.11 -4.14
C ALA A 66 -5.42 22.30 -3.42
N ILE A 67 -4.52 21.31 -3.50
CA ILE A 67 -3.17 21.38 -2.92
C ILE A 67 -2.16 21.14 -4.05
N PRO A 68 -1.75 22.19 -4.79
CA PRO A 68 -0.94 22.05 -6.00
C PRO A 68 0.36 21.27 -5.80
N LYS A 69 1.01 21.40 -4.64
CA LYS A 69 2.20 20.61 -4.29
C LYS A 69 1.89 19.11 -4.30
N TRP A 70 0.76 18.70 -3.74
CA TRP A 70 0.36 17.28 -3.70
C TRP A 70 -0.02 16.77 -5.08
N GLN A 71 -0.70 17.59 -5.90
CA GLN A 71 -0.97 17.26 -7.29
C GLN A 71 0.33 17.00 -8.07
N THR A 72 1.33 17.88 -7.94
CA THR A 72 2.65 17.68 -8.57
C THR A 72 3.32 16.40 -8.08
N HIS A 73 3.28 16.10 -6.78
CA HIS A 73 3.85 14.87 -6.25
C HIS A 73 3.11 13.61 -6.73
N GLN A 74 1.78 13.60 -6.75
CA GLN A 74 0.97 12.48 -7.24
C GLN A 74 1.19 12.20 -8.74
N GLN A 75 1.47 13.25 -9.53
CA GLN A 75 1.76 13.10 -10.96
C GLN A 75 3.17 12.60 -11.25
N SER A 76 4.07 12.56 -10.26
CA SER A 76 5.42 12.03 -10.41
C SER A 76 5.40 10.51 -10.66
N ASP A 77 6.36 10.03 -11.44
CA ASP A 77 6.47 8.59 -11.74
C ASP A 77 6.76 7.76 -10.49
N ALA A 78 7.51 8.33 -9.53
CA ALA A 78 7.74 7.69 -8.24
C ALA A 78 6.42 7.45 -7.47
N ALA A 79 5.50 8.42 -7.46
CA ALA A 79 4.21 8.26 -6.80
C ALA A 79 3.29 7.29 -7.53
N LYS A 80 3.27 7.31 -8.88
CA LYS A 80 2.51 6.34 -9.68
C LYS A 80 2.99 4.91 -9.42
N ASN A 81 4.31 4.68 -9.49
CA ASN A 81 4.92 3.39 -9.22
C ASN A 81 4.59 2.92 -7.80
N PHE A 82 4.72 3.80 -6.80
CA PHE A 82 4.37 3.45 -5.44
C PHE A 82 2.90 3.06 -5.31
N ILE A 83 1.96 3.85 -5.85
CA ILE A 83 0.51 3.56 -5.75
C ILE A 83 0.18 2.23 -6.39
N GLU A 84 0.79 1.93 -7.54
CA GLU A 84 0.61 0.66 -8.24
C GLU A 84 1.09 -0.52 -7.38
N TRP A 85 2.33 -0.48 -6.90
CA TRP A 85 2.90 -1.52 -6.03
C TRP A 85 2.14 -1.65 -4.71
N PHE A 86 1.68 -0.53 -4.16
CA PHE A 86 0.87 -0.50 -2.95
C PHE A 86 -0.48 -1.19 -3.16
N HIS A 87 -1.21 -0.85 -4.23
CA HIS A 87 -2.46 -1.52 -4.57
C HIS A 87 -2.28 -3.01 -4.87
N PHE A 88 -1.17 -3.38 -5.51
CA PHE A 88 -0.79 -4.79 -5.70
C PHE A 88 -0.60 -5.49 -4.36
N ALA A 89 0.26 -4.96 -3.49
CA ALA A 89 0.57 -5.56 -2.19
C ALA A 89 -0.69 -5.74 -1.32
N ARG A 90 -1.65 -4.83 -1.42
CA ARG A 90 -2.93 -4.91 -0.70
C ARG A 90 -3.84 -6.07 -1.13
N LYS A 91 -3.69 -6.56 -2.35
CA LYS A 91 -4.45 -7.73 -2.84
C LYS A 91 -3.81 -9.05 -2.43
N MET A 92 -2.56 -9.02 -1.96
CA MET A 92 -1.86 -10.20 -1.48
C MET A 92 -2.32 -10.54 -0.06
N LYS A 93 -2.47 -11.83 0.20
CA LYS A 93 -2.55 -12.44 1.53
C LYS A 93 -1.21 -12.27 2.27
N PRO A 94 -1.14 -11.45 3.33
CA PRO A 94 0.10 -11.25 4.09
C PRO A 94 0.29 -12.33 5.16
N GLU A 95 -0.64 -13.28 5.29
CA GLU A 95 -0.60 -14.29 6.34
C GLU A 95 0.58 -15.26 6.16
N TYR A 96 1.13 -15.70 7.29
CA TYR A 96 2.18 -16.69 7.30
C TYR A 96 1.64 -18.07 6.92
N CYS A 97 2.09 -18.59 5.78
CA CYS A 97 1.88 -19.99 5.42
C CYS A 97 2.81 -20.89 6.25
N SER A 98 2.25 -21.77 7.08
CA SER A 98 3.05 -22.66 7.91
C SER A 98 3.93 -23.58 7.07
N ARG A 99 5.22 -23.67 7.44
CA ARG A 99 6.19 -24.59 6.82
C ARG A 99 5.80 -26.06 6.98
N GLN A 100 4.96 -26.39 7.97
CA GLN A 100 4.51 -27.76 8.24
C GLN A 100 3.37 -28.22 7.32
N LEU A 101 2.71 -27.30 6.61
CA LEU A 101 1.61 -27.67 5.71
C LEU A 101 2.11 -28.54 4.55
N PRO A 102 1.32 -29.54 4.12
CA PRO A 102 1.54 -30.27 2.87
C PRO A 102 1.62 -29.34 1.65
N LYS A 103 2.30 -29.79 0.60
CA LYS A 103 2.48 -28.98 -0.62
C LYS A 103 1.15 -28.56 -1.26
N SER A 104 0.16 -29.45 -1.31
CA SER A 104 -1.18 -29.15 -1.85
C SER A 104 -1.86 -28.01 -1.09
N GLU A 105 -1.83 -28.07 0.25
CA GLU A 105 -2.43 -27.04 1.10
C GLU A 105 -1.67 -25.70 1.02
N LYS A 106 -0.34 -25.73 0.86
CA LYS A 106 0.44 -24.52 0.57
C LYS A 106 0.06 -23.89 -0.76
N MET A 107 -0.16 -24.70 -1.80
CA MET A 107 -0.58 -24.21 -3.11
C MET A 107 -1.97 -23.59 -3.05
N GLU A 108 -2.90 -24.21 -2.32
CA GLU A 108 -4.23 -23.65 -2.09
C GLU A 108 -4.17 -22.34 -1.27
N PHE A 109 -3.36 -22.33 -0.21
CA PHE A 109 -3.12 -21.15 0.62
C PHE A 109 -2.64 -19.96 -0.22
N TRP A 110 -1.65 -20.19 -1.10
CA TRP A 110 -1.05 -19.17 -1.96
C TRP A 110 -1.79 -18.93 -3.28
N GLY A 111 -2.82 -19.72 -3.61
CA GLY A 111 -3.48 -19.67 -4.92
C GLY A 111 -3.98 -18.27 -5.28
N GLU A 112 -4.50 -17.54 -4.29
CA GLU A 112 -4.95 -16.15 -4.50
C GLU A 112 -3.77 -15.19 -4.76
N ASN A 113 -2.65 -15.36 -4.07
CA ASN A 113 -1.46 -14.53 -4.29
C ASN A 113 -0.85 -14.79 -5.67
N ILE A 114 -0.82 -16.05 -6.10
CA ILE A 114 -0.37 -16.43 -7.44
C ILE A 114 -1.27 -15.74 -8.48
N ARG A 115 -2.60 -15.86 -8.34
CA ARG A 115 -3.57 -15.21 -9.24
C ARG A 115 -3.38 -13.69 -9.30
N VAL A 116 -3.14 -13.05 -8.16
CA VAL A 116 -2.91 -11.60 -8.07
C VAL A 116 -1.60 -11.18 -8.76
N VAL A 117 -0.53 -11.95 -8.56
CA VAL A 117 0.78 -11.75 -9.23
C VAL A 117 0.65 -11.92 -10.74
N GLU A 118 0.04 -13.02 -11.20
CA GLU A 118 -0.17 -13.28 -12.63
C GLU A 118 -0.99 -12.16 -13.28
N ALA A 119 -2.06 -11.70 -12.64
CA ALA A 119 -2.86 -10.59 -13.12
C ALA A 119 -2.08 -9.26 -13.19
N MET A 120 -1.14 -9.03 -12.26
CA MET A 120 -0.26 -7.85 -12.33
C MET A 120 0.75 -7.99 -13.48
N LEU A 121 1.41 -9.15 -13.61
CA LEU A 121 2.40 -9.41 -14.66
C LEU A 121 1.81 -9.31 -16.07
N ALA A 122 0.56 -9.73 -16.25
CA ALA A 122 -0.17 -9.57 -17.52
C ALA A 122 -0.27 -8.11 -17.97
N ASN A 123 -0.34 -7.14 -17.04
CA ASN A 123 -0.37 -5.71 -17.39
C ASN A 123 0.96 -5.19 -17.94
N TYR A 124 2.07 -5.91 -17.71
CA TYR A 124 3.40 -5.53 -18.18
C TYR A 124 3.87 -6.36 -19.38
N GLY A 125 3.01 -7.21 -19.95
CA GLY A 125 3.35 -8.02 -21.13
C GLY A 125 4.39 -9.10 -20.87
N ALA A 126 4.51 -9.58 -19.62
CA ALA A 126 5.28 -10.77 -19.32
C ALA A 126 4.53 -12.00 -19.86
N GLU A 127 4.93 -12.46 -21.05
CA GLU A 127 4.65 -13.82 -21.55
C GLU A 127 5.45 -14.87 -20.78
#